data_AF-A0A1F1UX10-F1
#
_entry.id   AF-A0A1F1UX10-F1
#
_cell.length_a   1.000
_cell.length_b   1.000
_cell.length_c   1.000
_cell.angle_alpha   90.00
_cell.angle_beta   90.00
_cell.angle_gamma   90.00
#
_symmetry.space_group_name_H-M   'P 1'
#
loop_
_entity.id
_entity.type
_entity.pdbx_description
1 polymer ?
#
loop_
_entity_poly.entity_id
_entity_poly.type
_entity_poly.pdbx_seq_one_letter_code
_entity_poly.pdbx_strand_id
1 'polypeptide(L)'
;MNSSSDLDFLLPELRFHVAQYFERNDYYQAVTEAFKLVRLRLEELTGNERASQVFRDNARSPEFWDEIYGCSPKGQREEDYRRAVGYLHLAIQYFRNELVHQVADERFDRSIALSYVATANLALHCIGPALSEEWVNLFYAELKAVHGAYRSRSWFYADLASGGWMSKLSEDFQADALAPSQLRRLKEDVLGDLELQQSYDRSNIEFMKLEFVAGQLSDEDMDVIIAAAESNPNNDQSVGFEEFLRYCKQKYPTLASDEVDRALSRRTAAE
;
A
#
# COMPACT_ATOMS: atom_id res chain seq x y z
N MET A 1 16.63 -6.07 -25.20
CA MET A 1 16.42 -4.67 -24.77
C MET A 1 15.26 -4.67 -23.78
N ASN A 2 15.55 -4.33 -22.52
CA ASN A 2 14.66 -4.11 -21.36
C ASN A 2 13.20 -4.62 -21.45
N SER A 3 12.96 -5.94 -21.34
CA SER A 3 11.58 -6.45 -21.23
C SER A 3 11.02 -6.41 -19.79
N SER A 4 11.89 -6.37 -18.76
CA SER A 4 11.47 -6.42 -17.35
C SER A 4 11.04 -5.06 -16.78
N SER A 5 11.69 -3.95 -17.17
CA SER A 5 11.49 -2.65 -16.49
C SER A 5 10.06 -2.14 -16.55
N ASP A 6 9.38 -2.40 -17.67
CA ASP A 6 8.06 -1.83 -17.93
C ASP A 6 6.95 -2.54 -17.16
N LEU A 7 7.26 -3.67 -16.50
CA LEU A 7 6.32 -4.40 -15.65
C LEU A 7 6.62 -4.23 -14.17
N ASP A 8 7.70 -3.55 -13.81
CA ASP A 8 8.15 -3.42 -12.41
C ASP A 8 7.20 -2.56 -11.56
N PHE A 9 6.30 -1.79 -12.19
CA PHE A 9 5.25 -1.05 -11.48
C PHE A 9 4.04 -1.91 -11.07
N LEU A 10 3.94 -3.14 -11.58
CA LEU A 10 2.83 -4.04 -11.29
C LEU A 10 2.97 -4.67 -9.90
N LEU A 11 1.83 -4.98 -9.29
CA LEU A 11 1.77 -5.85 -8.12
C LEU A 11 2.53 -7.15 -8.39
N PRO A 12 3.33 -7.66 -7.42
CA PRO A 12 4.15 -8.86 -7.63
C PRO A 12 3.36 -10.06 -8.16
N GLU A 13 2.16 -10.29 -7.62
CA GLU A 13 1.24 -11.33 -8.06
C GLU A 13 0.81 -11.14 -9.52
N LEU A 14 0.36 -9.94 -9.89
CA LEU A 14 -0.04 -9.64 -11.26
C LEU A 14 1.14 -9.77 -12.23
N ARG A 15 2.32 -9.25 -11.87
CA ARG A 15 3.56 -9.38 -12.65
C ARG A 15 3.88 -10.85 -12.90
N PHE A 16 3.80 -11.69 -11.86
CA PHE A 16 4.02 -13.13 -11.97
C PHE A 16 3.06 -13.79 -12.97
N HIS A 17 1.78 -13.40 -12.95
CA HIS A 17 0.78 -13.93 -13.87
C HIS A 17 1.00 -13.51 -15.33
N VAL A 18 1.50 -12.30 -15.59
CA VAL A 18 1.52 -11.73 -16.95
C VAL A 18 2.89 -11.73 -17.64
N ALA A 19 4.00 -11.74 -16.89
CA ALA A 19 5.35 -11.54 -17.45
C ALA A 19 5.70 -12.52 -18.58
N GLN A 20 5.39 -13.81 -18.39
CA GLN A 20 5.66 -14.85 -19.39
C GLN A 20 4.96 -14.61 -20.73
N TYR A 21 3.81 -13.93 -20.73
CA TYR A 21 3.04 -13.64 -21.94
C TYR A 21 3.61 -12.43 -22.67
N PHE A 22 4.06 -11.40 -21.95
CA PHE A 22 4.80 -10.29 -22.54
C PHE A 22 6.12 -10.74 -23.18
N GLU A 23 6.84 -11.67 -22.55
CA GLU A 23 8.07 -12.24 -23.10
C GLU A 23 7.84 -13.00 -24.41
N ARG A 24 6.67 -13.65 -24.55
CA ARG A 24 6.28 -14.40 -25.75
C ARG A 24 5.54 -13.55 -26.79
N ASN A 25 5.33 -12.25 -26.51
CA ASN A 25 4.46 -11.36 -27.28
C ASN A 25 3.00 -11.86 -27.40
N ASP A 26 2.55 -12.67 -26.44
CA ASP A 26 1.16 -13.14 -26.33
C ASP A 26 0.35 -12.14 -25.50
N TYR A 27 0.19 -10.94 -26.04
CA TYR A 27 -0.40 -9.83 -25.32
C TYR A 27 -1.87 -10.06 -24.96
N TYR A 28 -2.60 -10.80 -25.79
CA TYR A 28 -3.99 -11.13 -25.52
C TYR A 28 -4.12 -12.00 -24.26
N GLN A 29 -3.27 -13.02 -24.15
CA GLN A 29 -3.27 -13.88 -22.99
C GLN A 29 -2.81 -13.12 -21.73
N ALA A 30 -1.86 -12.19 -21.87
CA ALA A 30 -1.46 -11.31 -20.77
C ALA A 30 -2.65 -10.52 -20.19
N VAL A 31 -3.46 -9.89 -21.05
CA VAL A 31 -4.64 -9.13 -20.62
C VAL A 31 -5.73 -10.05 -20.05
N THR A 32 -5.94 -11.21 -20.66
CA THR A 32 -6.93 -12.19 -20.20
C THR A 32 -6.62 -12.67 -18.78
N GLU A 33 -5.36 -13.02 -18.50
CA GLU A 33 -4.94 -13.44 -17.16
C GLU A 33 -4.96 -12.29 -16.16
N ALA A 34 -4.62 -11.06 -16.56
CA ALA A 34 -4.75 -9.89 -15.70
C ALA A 34 -6.20 -9.65 -15.26
N PHE A 35 -7.15 -9.68 -16.20
CA PHE A 35 -8.58 -9.51 -15.90
C PHE A 35 -9.16 -10.67 -15.11
N LYS A 36 -8.66 -11.88 -15.33
CA LYS A 36 -9.02 -13.04 -14.53
C LYS A 36 -8.60 -12.86 -13.07
N LEU A 37 -7.38 -12.37 -12.82
CA LEU A 37 -6.90 -12.11 -11.46
C LEU A 37 -7.77 -11.09 -10.71
N VAL A 38 -8.16 -9.99 -11.35
CA VAL A 38 -9.10 -9.00 -10.78
C VAL A 38 -10.41 -9.64 -10.35
N ARG A 39 -10.94 -10.53 -11.18
CA ARG A 39 -12.23 -11.21 -10.93
C ARG A 39 -12.13 -12.24 -9.82
N LEU A 40 -11.03 -13.00 -9.78
CA LEU A 40 -10.74 -13.92 -8.68
C LEU A 40 -10.64 -13.18 -7.35
N ARG A 41 -9.92 -12.04 -7.32
CA ARG A 41 -9.84 -11.22 -6.11
C ARG A 41 -11.20 -10.68 -5.67
N LEU A 42 -12.06 -10.32 -6.62
CA LEU A 42 -13.42 -9.88 -6.31
C LEU A 42 -14.29 -11.03 -5.76
N GLU A 43 -14.13 -12.24 -6.31
CA GLU A 43 -14.80 -13.45 -5.83
C GLU A 43 -14.32 -13.86 -4.43
N GLU A 44 -13.01 -13.81 -4.17
CA GLU A 44 -12.42 -14.04 -2.85
C GLU A 44 -13.00 -13.11 -1.78
N LEU A 45 -13.22 -11.85 -2.14
CA LEU A 45 -13.75 -10.83 -1.22
C LEU A 45 -15.25 -10.95 -1.01
N THR A 46 -16.03 -11.24 -2.05
CA THR A 46 -17.48 -11.02 -2.06
C THR A 46 -18.30 -12.27 -2.36
N GLY A 47 -17.65 -13.39 -2.69
CA GLY A 47 -18.28 -14.57 -3.26
C GLY A 47 -18.81 -14.37 -4.69
N ASN A 48 -18.55 -13.22 -5.32
CA ASN A 48 -19.08 -12.87 -6.64
C ASN A 48 -17.96 -12.46 -7.60
N GLU A 49 -17.78 -13.24 -8.68
CA GLU A 49 -16.78 -12.98 -9.71
C GLU A 49 -17.16 -11.79 -10.64
N ARG A 50 -18.46 -11.45 -10.74
CA ARG A 50 -18.94 -10.39 -11.65
C ARG A 50 -19.03 -9.05 -10.94
N ALA A 51 -18.34 -8.06 -11.49
CA ALA A 51 -18.40 -6.67 -11.02
C ALA A 51 -19.83 -6.12 -11.00
N SER A 52 -20.69 -6.50 -11.96
CA SER A 52 -22.10 -6.06 -11.97
C SER A 52 -22.95 -6.67 -10.86
N GLN A 53 -22.57 -7.81 -10.29
CA GLN A 53 -23.23 -8.38 -9.11
C GLN A 53 -22.81 -7.65 -7.84
N VAL A 54 -21.54 -7.26 -7.76
CA VAL A 54 -20.96 -6.58 -6.59
C VAL A 54 -21.33 -5.10 -6.54
N PHE A 55 -21.06 -4.35 -7.61
CA PHE A 55 -21.18 -2.90 -7.63
C PHE A 55 -22.50 -2.40 -8.23
N ARG A 56 -23.29 -3.29 -8.87
CA ARG A 56 -24.43 -2.97 -9.74
C ARG A 56 -24.01 -2.10 -10.94
N ASP A 57 -24.92 -1.88 -11.87
CA ASP A 57 -24.60 -1.23 -13.17
C ASP A 57 -24.14 0.23 -13.06
N ASN A 58 -24.37 0.87 -11.91
CA ASN A 58 -24.00 2.27 -11.68
C ASN A 58 -22.94 2.46 -10.59
N ALA A 59 -22.33 1.38 -10.09
CA ALA A 59 -21.35 1.41 -9.01
C ALA A 59 -21.84 2.03 -7.68
N ARG A 60 -23.16 2.18 -7.47
CA ARG A 60 -23.72 2.83 -6.28
C ARG A 60 -24.14 1.88 -5.17
N SER A 61 -23.99 0.56 -5.35
CA SER A 61 -24.38 -0.37 -4.30
C SER A 61 -23.36 -0.43 -3.18
N PRO A 62 -23.74 -0.16 -1.93
CA PRO A 62 -22.86 -0.30 -0.77
C PRO A 62 -22.81 -1.74 -0.23
N GLU A 63 -23.55 -2.67 -0.82
CA GLU A 63 -23.80 -4.02 -0.30
C GLU A 63 -22.54 -4.79 0.08
N PHE A 64 -21.47 -4.67 -0.71
CA PHE A 64 -20.20 -5.38 -0.50
C PHE A 64 -19.06 -4.47 0.01
N TRP A 65 -19.40 -3.27 0.47
CA TRP A 65 -18.37 -2.31 0.88
C TRP A 65 -17.65 -2.75 2.15
N ASP A 66 -18.34 -3.37 3.10
CA ASP A 66 -17.70 -3.85 4.33
C ASP A 66 -16.81 -5.07 4.06
N GLU A 67 -17.14 -5.92 3.08
CA GLU A 67 -16.31 -7.06 2.69
C GLU A 67 -15.06 -6.62 1.91
N ILE A 68 -15.23 -5.70 0.96
CA ILE A 68 -14.12 -5.19 0.14
C ILE A 68 -13.22 -4.25 0.94
N TYR A 69 -13.81 -3.45 1.84
CA TYR A 69 -13.12 -2.37 2.53
C TYR A 69 -12.96 -2.58 4.04
N GLY A 70 -13.59 -3.57 4.63
CA GLY A 70 -13.55 -3.86 6.07
C GLY A 70 -14.31 -2.87 6.95
N CYS A 71 -14.85 -1.81 6.38
CA CYS A 71 -15.54 -0.75 7.09
C CYS A 71 -16.46 0.04 6.17
N SER A 72 -17.43 0.72 6.75
CA SER A 72 -18.28 1.67 6.03
C SER A 72 -17.54 2.99 5.77
N PRO A 73 -17.87 3.71 4.68
CA PRO A 73 -17.18 4.96 4.36
C PRO A 73 -17.48 6.05 5.38
N LYS A 74 -16.47 6.87 5.70
CA LYS A 74 -16.55 7.94 6.70
C LYS A 74 -17.08 9.27 6.14
N GLY A 75 -17.33 9.36 4.83
CA GLY A 75 -17.94 10.53 4.20
C GLY A 75 -17.96 10.51 2.67
N GLN A 76 -18.48 11.58 2.06
CA GLN A 76 -18.76 11.67 0.61
C GLN A 76 -17.54 11.40 -0.26
N ARG A 77 -16.35 11.90 0.14
CA ARG A 77 -15.10 11.69 -0.60
C ARG A 77 -14.75 10.21 -0.71
N GLU A 78 -14.96 9.45 0.36
CA GLU A 78 -14.67 8.02 0.39
C GLU A 78 -15.73 7.22 -0.37
N GLU A 79 -16.99 7.62 -0.28
CA GLU A 79 -18.06 7.05 -1.12
C GLU A 79 -17.79 7.25 -2.61
N ASP A 80 -17.38 8.45 -3.02
CA ASP A 80 -17.06 8.76 -4.41
C ASP A 80 -15.83 7.96 -4.89
N TYR A 81 -14.84 7.77 -4.02
CA TYR A 81 -13.70 6.88 -4.29
C TYR A 81 -14.16 5.43 -4.49
N ARG A 82 -14.93 4.86 -3.55
CA ARG A 82 -15.44 3.47 -3.65
C ARG A 82 -16.30 3.27 -4.89
N ARG A 83 -17.07 4.30 -5.29
CA ARG A 83 -17.84 4.32 -6.53
C ARG A 83 -16.94 4.34 -7.76
N ALA A 84 -15.88 5.14 -7.77
CA ALA A 84 -14.89 5.15 -8.85
C ALA A 84 -14.22 3.78 -9.02
N VAL A 85 -13.90 3.10 -7.92
CA VAL A 85 -13.39 1.72 -7.93
C VAL A 85 -14.40 0.75 -8.54
N GLY A 86 -15.69 0.89 -8.21
CA GLY A 86 -16.75 0.09 -8.81
C GLY A 86 -16.85 0.31 -10.33
N TYR A 87 -16.77 1.56 -10.80
CA TYR A 87 -16.74 1.84 -12.25
C TYR A 87 -15.53 1.23 -12.94
N LEU A 88 -14.36 1.23 -12.30
CA LEU A 88 -13.16 0.60 -12.82
C LEU A 88 -13.35 -0.92 -13.01
N HIS A 89 -13.96 -1.60 -12.04
CA HIS A 89 -14.25 -3.03 -12.13
C HIS A 89 -15.32 -3.35 -13.19
N LEU A 90 -16.34 -2.51 -13.31
CA LEU A 90 -17.34 -2.62 -14.38
C LEU A 90 -16.68 -2.43 -15.76
N ALA A 91 -15.79 -1.45 -15.91
CA ALA A 91 -15.05 -1.22 -17.15
C ALA A 91 -14.22 -2.44 -17.55
N ILE A 92 -13.49 -3.06 -16.60
CA ILE A 92 -12.75 -4.31 -16.84
C ILE A 92 -13.68 -5.43 -17.30
N GLN A 93 -14.85 -5.58 -16.66
CA GLN A 93 -15.84 -6.57 -17.08
C GLN A 93 -16.30 -6.36 -18.53
N TYR A 94 -16.60 -5.12 -18.93
CA TYR A 94 -17.00 -4.80 -20.30
C TYR A 94 -15.84 -4.97 -21.29
N PHE A 95 -14.64 -4.52 -20.96
CA PHE A 95 -13.46 -4.70 -21.81
C PHE A 95 -13.17 -6.18 -22.06
N ARG A 96 -13.27 -7.03 -21.06
CA ARG A 96 -13.12 -8.49 -21.22
C ARG A 96 -14.12 -9.05 -22.24
N ASN A 97 -15.37 -8.62 -22.18
CA ASN A 97 -16.40 -9.10 -23.10
C ASN A 97 -16.10 -8.70 -24.55
N GLU A 98 -15.56 -7.50 -24.74
CA GLU A 98 -15.19 -6.98 -26.07
C GLU A 98 -13.79 -7.44 -26.54
N LEU A 99 -12.93 -7.91 -25.64
CA LEU A 99 -11.54 -8.26 -25.94
C LEU A 99 -11.45 -9.32 -27.05
N VAL A 100 -12.36 -10.30 -27.05
CA VAL A 100 -12.46 -11.35 -28.08
C VAL A 100 -12.71 -10.76 -29.47
N HIS A 101 -13.42 -9.63 -29.55
CA HIS A 101 -13.69 -8.94 -30.80
C HIS A 101 -12.52 -8.05 -31.25
N GLN A 102 -11.73 -7.52 -30.30
CA GLN A 102 -10.57 -6.67 -30.60
C GLN A 102 -9.34 -7.44 -31.08
N VAL A 103 -9.15 -8.70 -30.69
CA VAL A 103 -8.02 -9.54 -31.17
C VAL A 103 -8.07 -9.79 -32.67
N ALA A 104 -9.26 -9.75 -33.26
CA ALA A 104 -9.43 -9.88 -34.70
C ALA A 104 -8.93 -8.63 -35.47
N ASP A 105 -8.76 -7.50 -34.79
CA ASP A 105 -8.15 -6.29 -35.35
C ASP A 105 -6.63 -6.32 -35.14
N GLU A 106 -5.86 -6.13 -36.21
CA GLU A 106 -4.37 -6.09 -36.24
C GLU A 106 -3.73 -5.01 -35.34
N ARG A 107 -4.53 -4.29 -34.53
CA ARG A 107 -4.11 -3.18 -33.67
C ARG A 107 -3.81 -3.58 -32.22
N PHE A 108 -3.93 -4.85 -31.85
CA PHE A 108 -3.67 -5.29 -30.49
C PHE A 108 -2.17 -5.45 -30.21
N ASP A 109 -1.51 -4.36 -29.81
CA ASP A 109 -0.07 -4.29 -29.59
C ASP A 109 0.34 -4.28 -28.10
N ARG A 110 1.66 -4.27 -27.86
CA ARG A 110 2.25 -4.23 -26.51
C ARG A 110 1.76 -3.04 -25.69
N SER A 111 1.57 -1.88 -26.31
CA SER A 111 1.21 -0.64 -25.62
C SER A 111 -0.22 -0.69 -25.12
N ILE A 112 -1.14 -1.18 -25.95
CA ILE A 112 -2.54 -1.39 -25.57
C ILE A 112 -2.63 -2.45 -24.46
N ALA A 113 -1.88 -3.54 -24.58
CA ALA A 113 -1.86 -4.58 -23.56
C ALA A 113 -1.32 -4.09 -22.21
N LEU A 114 -0.23 -3.31 -22.21
CA LEU A 114 0.26 -2.65 -21.00
C LEU A 114 -0.81 -1.75 -20.36
N SER A 115 -1.58 -1.02 -21.16
CA SER A 115 -2.66 -0.14 -20.65
C SER A 115 -3.78 -0.94 -19.98
N TYR A 116 -4.16 -2.09 -20.56
CA TYR A 116 -5.13 -2.99 -19.94
C TYR A 116 -4.61 -3.63 -18.66
N VAL A 117 -3.36 -4.09 -18.66
CA VAL A 117 -2.73 -4.67 -17.46
C VAL A 117 -2.55 -3.62 -16.37
N ALA A 118 -2.20 -2.37 -16.72
CA ALA A 118 -2.16 -1.26 -15.76
C ALA A 118 -3.55 -0.97 -15.16
N THR A 119 -4.61 -1.08 -15.96
CA THR A 119 -6.00 -0.93 -15.50
C THR A 119 -6.35 -2.03 -14.49
N ALA A 120 -5.98 -3.28 -14.78
CA ALA A 120 -6.15 -4.41 -13.86
C ALA A 120 -5.33 -4.21 -12.56
N ASN A 121 -4.09 -3.73 -12.69
CA ASN A 121 -3.22 -3.42 -11.57
C ASN A 121 -3.85 -2.38 -10.63
N LEU A 122 -4.36 -1.28 -11.21
CA LEU A 122 -5.05 -0.25 -10.45
C LEU A 122 -6.30 -0.81 -9.75
N ALA A 123 -7.08 -1.65 -10.43
CA ALA A 123 -8.27 -2.26 -9.85
C ALA A 123 -7.92 -3.11 -8.61
N LEU A 124 -6.87 -3.94 -8.72
CA LEU A 124 -6.35 -4.73 -7.60
C LEU A 124 -5.81 -3.85 -6.46
N HIS A 125 -5.09 -2.77 -6.78
CA HIS A 125 -4.63 -1.82 -5.76
C HIS A 125 -5.77 -1.18 -4.97
N CYS A 126 -6.93 -1.01 -5.61
CA CYS A 126 -8.09 -0.35 -5.02
C CYS A 126 -8.92 -1.25 -4.10
N ILE A 127 -8.75 -2.58 -4.16
CA ILE A 127 -9.51 -3.55 -3.36
C ILE A 127 -8.57 -4.39 -2.48
N GLY A 128 -9.08 -4.96 -1.40
CA GLY A 128 -8.29 -5.80 -0.49
C GLY A 128 -8.97 -5.84 0.89
N PRO A 129 -9.13 -7.02 1.50
CA PRO A 129 -9.93 -7.16 2.72
C PRO A 129 -9.27 -6.39 3.86
N ALA A 130 -10.04 -6.00 4.88
CA ALA A 130 -9.40 -5.52 6.11
C ALA A 130 -8.41 -6.55 6.62
N LEU A 131 -7.34 -6.06 7.24
CA LEU A 131 -6.42 -6.91 7.97
C LEU A 131 -7.20 -7.51 9.14
N SER A 132 -7.16 -8.83 9.28
CA SER A 132 -7.84 -9.49 10.40
C SER A 132 -7.18 -9.06 11.71
N GLU A 133 -7.94 -9.15 12.80
CA GLU A 133 -7.39 -8.83 14.13
C GLU A 133 -6.18 -9.73 14.45
N GLU A 134 -6.18 -10.99 14.00
CA GLU A 134 -5.02 -11.87 14.13
C GLU A 134 -3.80 -11.34 13.39
N TRP A 135 -3.97 -10.83 12.17
CA TRP A 135 -2.87 -10.27 11.39
C TRP A 135 -2.30 -9.02 12.06
N VAL A 136 -3.16 -8.10 12.52
CA VAL A 136 -2.73 -6.88 13.21
C VAL A 136 -1.98 -7.21 14.51
N ASN A 137 -2.48 -8.19 15.28
CA ASN A 137 -1.82 -8.68 16.48
C ASN A 137 -0.46 -9.31 16.17
N LEU A 138 -0.37 -10.11 15.09
CA LEU A 138 0.88 -10.69 14.61
C LEU A 138 1.88 -9.59 14.19
N PHE A 139 1.44 -8.59 13.43
CA PHE A 139 2.28 -7.46 13.04
C PHE A 139 2.87 -6.76 14.26
N TYR A 140 2.06 -6.45 15.28
CA TYR A 140 2.57 -5.83 16.50
C TYR A 140 3.50 -6.73 17.31
N ALA A 141 3.28 -8.05 17.30
CA ALA A 141 4.18 -9.01 17.92
C ALA A 141 5.53 -9.06 17.20
N GLU A 142 5.53 -9.08 15.85
CA GLU A 142 6.73 -9.05 15.01
C GLU A 142 7.56 -7.79 15.27
N LEU A 143 6.93 -6.60 15.29
CA LEU A 143 7.64 -5.35 15.57
C LEU A 143 8.32 -5.37 16.95
N LYS A 144 7.61 -5.88 17.98
CA LYS A 144 8.16 -6.01 19.33
C LYS A 144 9.31 -7.02 19.38
N ALA A 145 9.20 -8.13 18.67
CA ALA A 145 10.24 -9.15 18.61
C ALA A 145 11.50 -8.61 17.92
N VAL A 146 11.34 -7.95 16.77
CA VAL A 146 12.44 -7.30 16.04
C VAL A 146 13.11 -6.24 16.89
N HIS A 147 12.33 -5.35 17.52
CA HIS A 147 12.88 -4.30 18.40
C HIS A 147 13.61 -4.90 19.60
N GLY A 148 13.01 -5.88 20.27
CA GLY A 148 13.59 -6.56 21.44
C GLY A 148 14.87 -7.36 21.15
N ALA A 149 15.14 -7.70 19.88
CA ALA A 149 16.37 -8.38 19.47
C ALA A 149 17.59 -7.44 19.43
N TYR A 150 17.41 -6.12 19.38
CA TYR A 150 18.52 -5.17 19.36
C TYR A 150 19.19 -5.06 20.73
N ARG A 151 20.49 -5.39 20.77
CA ARG A 151 21.33 -5.23 21.97
C ARG A 151 21.94 -3.84 22.12
N SER A 152 21.83 -3.00 21.09
CA SER A 152 22.37 -1.64 21.07
C SER A 152 21.38 -0.68 20.42
N ARG A 153 21.17 0.45 21.10
CA ARG A 153 20.38 1.56 20.56
C ARG A 153 20.97 2.10 19.25
N SER A 154 22.30 2.19 19.14
CA SER A 154 22.92 2.72 17.92
C SER A 154 22.68 1.82 16.70
N TRP A 155 22.64 0.51 16.91
CA TRP A 155 22.36 -0.45 15.83
C TRP A 155 20.89 -0.38 15.42
N PHE A 156 19.98 -0.24 16.38
CA PHE A 156 18.57 -0.04 16.10
C PHE A 156 18.35 1.23 15.26
N TYR A 157 18.87 2.38 15.70
CA TYR A 157 18.67 3.64 14.99
C TYR A 157 19.32 3.68 13.60
N ALA A 158 20.46 2.99 13.41
CA ALA A 158 21.04 2.83 12.07
C ALA A 158 20.14 2.02 11.13
N ASP A 159 19.51 0.95 11.63
CA ASP A 159 18.58 0.14 10.85
C ASP A 159 17.24 0.83 10.64
N LEU A 160 16.77 1.64 11.59
CA LEU A 160 15.59 2.50 11.45
C LEU A 160 15.84 3.50 10.31
N ALA A 161 16.93 4.28 10.36
CA ALA A 161 17.26 5.28 9.34
C ALA A 161 17.36 4.76 7.90
N SER A 162 17.56 3.46 7.71
CA SER A 162 17.66 2.80 6.41
C SER A 162 16.48 1.90 6.06
N GLY A 163 15.55 1.66 7.00
CA GLY A 163 14.51 0.63 6.92
C GLY A 163 15.04 -0.81 6.96
N GLY A 164 16.31 -1.01 7.32
CA GLY A 164 16.98 -2.31 7.31
C GLY A 164 16.35 -3.34 8.25
N TRP A 165 15.66 -2.88 9.29
CA TRP A 165 14.96 -3.76 10.25
C TRP A 165 13.86 -4.60 9.60
N MET A 166 13.24 -4.14 8.50
CA MET A 166 12.16 -4.88 7.83
C MET A 166 12.62 -6.24 7.31
N SER A 167 13.90 -6.35 6.93
CA SER A 167 14.52 -7.63 6.51
C SER A 167 14.66 -8.65 7.65
N LYS A 168 14.34 -8.26 8.89
CA LYS A 168 14.41 -9.10 10.10
C LYS A 168 13.04 -9.61 10.55
N LEU A 169 11.97 -9.24 9.84
CA LEU A 169 10.65 -9.84 10.04
C LEU A 169 10.74 -11.34 9.81
N SER A 170 9.93 -12.12 10.55
CA SER A 170 9.95 -13.57 10.40
C SER A 170 9.56 -14.00 8.98
N GLU A 171 10.10 -15.14 8.52
CA GLU A 171 9.75 -15.71 7.20
C GLU A 171 8.25 -16.07 7.11
N ASP A 172 7.61 -16.33 8.25
CA ASP A 172 6.18 -16.62 8.34
C ASP A 172 5.31 -15.35 8.23
N PHE A 173 5.90 -14.15 8.37
CA PHE A 173 5.18 -12.89 8.26
C PHE A 173 5.08 -12.41 6.81
N GLN A 174 3.86 -12.41 6.28
CA GLN A 174 3.59 -12.12 4.87
C GLN A 174 3.41 -10.61 4.58
N ALA A 175 4.43 -9.80 4.87
CA ALA A 175 4.40 -8.35 4.62
C ALA A 175 4.15 -8.00 3.14
N ASP A 176 4.80 -8.71 2.22
CA ASP A 176 4.76 -8.44 0.78
C ASP A 176 3.42 -8.84 0.12
N ALA A 177 2.55 -9.54 0.84
CA ALA A 177 1.23 -9.94 0.35
C ALA A 177 0.18 -8.83 0.50
N LEU A 178 0.51 -7.73 1.19
CA LEU A 178 -0.43 -6.65 1.45
C LEU A 178 -0.75 -5.85 0.19
N ALA A 179 -2.04 -5.75 -0.14
CA ALA A 179 -2.50 -4.82 -1.15
C ALA A 179 -2.34 -3.36 -0.65
N PRO A 180 -2.07 -2.39 -1.53
CA PRO A 180 -1.97 -0.98 -1.10
C PRO A 180 -3.22 -0.40 -0.45
N SER A 181 -4.41 -0.94 -0.75
CA SER A 181 -5.63 -0.64 0.00
C SER A 181 -5.53 -1.04 1.48
N GLN A 182 -4.89 -2.18 1.78
CA GLN A 182 -4.64 -2.66 3.14
C GLN A 182 -3.56 -1.83 3.83
N LEU A 183 -2.46 -1.51 3.12
CA LEU A 183 -1.42 -0.61 3.64
C LEU A 183 -1.99 0.78 3.96
N ARG A 184 -2.91 1.30 3.13
CA ARG A 184 -3.57 2.59 3.38
C ARG A 184 -4.45 2.57 4.62
N ARG A 185 -5.16 1.46 4.89
CA ARG A 185 -5.95 1.31 6.12
C ARG A 185 -5.06 1.16 7.34
N LEU A 186 -4.03 0.30 7.25
CA LEU A 186 -3.04 0.16 8.30
C LEU A 186 -2.41 1.52 8.62
N LYS A 187 -2.12 2.34 7.60
CA LYS A 187 -1.66 3.72 7.77
C LYS A 187 -2.67 4.58 8.55
N GLU A 188 -3.96 4.55 8.17
CA GLU A 188 -5.00 5.28 8.90
C GLU A 188 -5.09 4.85 10.37
N ASP A 189 -5.01 3.55 10.66
CA ASP A 189 -5.05 3.02 12.02
C ASP A 189 -3.79 3.45 12.81
N VAL A 190 -2.61 3.34 12.20
CA VAL A 190 -1.33 3.76 12.80
C VAL A 190 -1.34 5.26 13.13
N LEU A 191 -1.87 6.10 12.23
CA LEU A 191 -1.98 7.54 12.47
C LEU A 191 -3.06 7.89 13.50
N GLY A 192 -4.17 7.15 13.51
CA GLY A 192 -5.27 7.35 14.46
C GLY A 192 -4.87 7.06 15.91
N ASP A 193 -4.00 6.07 16.11
CA ASP A 193 -3.51 5.61 17.42
C ASP A 193 -2.06 6.08 17.70
N LEU A 194 -1.57 7.09 16.99
CA LEU A 194 -0.16 7.51 17.07
C LEU A 194 0.18 8.10 18.45
N GLU A 195 1.02 7.38 19.20
CA GLU A 195 1.44 7.76 20.56
C GLU A 195 2.97 7.82 20.71
N LEU A 196 3.56 9.02 20.58
CA LEU A 196 5.02 9.22 20.62
C LEU A 196 5.56 9.71 21.98
N GLN A 197 4.73 9.76 23.02
CA GLN A 197 5.06 10.40 24.31
C GLN A 197 5.02 9.48 25.54
N GLN A 198 4.84 8.17 25.37
CA GLN A 198 4.72 7.27 26.53
C GLN A 198 6.08 6.74 27.00
N SER A 199 6.92 6.24 26.07
CA SER A 199 8.24 5.71 26.38
C SER A 199 9.10 5.61 25.12
N TYR A 200 10.43 5.51 25.29
CA TYR A 200 11.36 5.27 24.18
C TYR A 200 10.98 4.04 23.35
N ASP A 201 10.67 2.92 24.01
CA ASP A 201 10.35 1.67 23.31
C ASP A 201 9.02 1.78 22.57
N ARG A 202 8.02 2.45 23.16
CA ARG A 202 6.75 2.71 22.49
C ARG A 202 6.96 3.55 21.23
N SER A 203 7.66 4.69 21.35
CA SER A 203 7.93 5.58 20.21
C SER A 203 8.74 4.88 19.12
N ASN A 204 9.73 4.06 19.48
CA ASN A 204 10.49 3.27 18.52
C ASN A 204 9.59 2.31 17.72
N ILE A 205 8.66 1.62 18.39
CA ILE A 205 7.69 0.74 17.72
C ILE A 205 6.74 1.55 16.85
N GLU A 206 6.26 2.72 17.29
CA GLU A 206 5.42 3.59 16.46
C GLU A 206 6.17 4.07 15.19
N PHE A 207 7.45 4.43 15.29
CA PHE A 207 8.25 4.76 14.12
C PHE A 207 8.45 3.56 13.18
N MET A 208 8.66 2.35 13.70
CA MET A 208 8.69 1.14 12.86
C MET A 208 7.36 0.93 12.11
N LYS A 209 6.21 1.15 12.77
CA LYS A 209 4.90 1.10 12.09
C LYS A 209 4.80 2.15 10.98
N LEU A 210 5.21 3.38 11.27
CA LEU A 210 5.20 4.47 10.30
C LEU A 210 6.11 4.17 9.09
N GLU A 211 7.30 3.61 9.29
CA GLU A 211 8.18 3.20 8.19
C GLU A 211 7.56 2.10 7.32
N PHE A 212 6.87 1.15 7.96
CA PHE A 212 6.18 0.05 7.28
C PHE A 212 5.10 0.56 6.31
N VAL A 213 4.39 1.63 6.70
CA VAL A 213 3.34 2.24 5.88
C VAL A 213 3.80 3.49 5.11
N ALA A 214 5.10 3.81 5.13
CA ALA A 214 5.62 5.10 4.64
C ALA A 214 5.27 5.39 3.18
N GLY A 215 5.21 4.36 2.33
CA GLY A 215 4.80 4.50 0.94
C GLY A 215 3.35 4.92 0.72
N GLN A 216 2.53 5.00 1.78
CA GLN A 216 1.14 5.46 1.75
C GLN A 216 0.94 6.83 2.41
N LEU A 217 1.97 7.40 3.03
CA LEU A 217 1.88 8.72 3.68
C LEU A 217 1.70 9.83 2.64
N SER A 218 0.99 10.89 3.01
CA SER A 218 0.95 12.17 2.29
C SER A 218 1.75 13.24 3.03
N ASP A 219 1.91 14.41 2.40
CA ASP A 219 2.49 15.59 3.07
C ASP A 219 1.66 16.00 4.29
N GLU A 220 0.32 15.89 4.23
CA GLU A 220 -0.53 16.18 5.39
C GLU A 220 -0.34 15.17 6.52
N ASP A 221 -0.11 13.89 6.19
CA ASP A 221 0.20 12.87 7.21
C ASP A 221 1.55 13.18 7.88
N MET A 222 2.54 13.69 7.12
CA MET A 222 3.83 14.10 7.67
C MET A 222 3.69 15.27 8.65
N ASP A 223 2.86 16.26 8.34
CA ASP A 223 2.58 17.38 9.25
C ASP A 223 2.00 16.89 10.59
N VAL A 224 1.09 15.90 10.55
CA VAL A 224 0.52 15.27 11.75
C VAL A 224 1.60 14.56 12.57
N ILE A 225 2.48 13.78 11.92
CA ILE A 225 3.57 13.05 12.60
C ILE A 225 4.57 14.03 13.23
N ILE A 226 4.95 15.09 12.51
CA ILE A 226 5.87 16.13 13.00
C ILE A 226 5.26 16.81 14.23
N ALA A 227 3.99 17.23 14.15
CA ALA A 227 3.30 17.84 15.28
C ALA A 227 3.23 16.90 16.49
N ALA A 228 2.95 15.61 16.27
CA ALA A 228 2.92 14.61 17.34
C ALA A 228 4.30 14.45 18.00
N ALA A 229 5.38 14.38 17.21
CA ALA A 229 6.75 14.25 17.71
C ALA A 229 7.24 15.49 18.47
N GLU A 230 6.86 16.70 18.01
CA GLU A 230 7.29 17.99 18.58
C GLU A 230 6.44 18.45 19.77
N SER A 231 5.27 17.85 19.98
CA SER A 231 4.36 18.24 21.06
C SER A 231 4.89 17.95 22.49
N ASN A 232 6.03 17.27 22.64
CA ASN A 232 6.67 17.01 23.93
C ASN A 232 7.81 18.02 24.21
N PRO A 233 7.67 18.90 25.21
CA PRO A 233 8.64 19.96 25.49
C PRO A 233 10.00 19.45 25.99
N ASN A 234 10.09 18.21 26.48
CA ASN A 234 11.37 17.63 26.90
C ASN A 234 12.06 16.83 25.77
N ASN A 235 11.37 16.59 24.65
CA ASN A 235 11.84 15.97 23.39
C ASN A 235 12.65 14.65 23.48
N ASP A 236 12.85 14.11 24.68
CA ASP A 236 13.74 12.98 24.93
C ASP A 236 13.18 11.67 24.38
N GLN A 237 11.86 11.53 24.25
CA GLN A 237 11.22 10.24 23.93
C GLN A 237 11.01 10.00 22.43
N SER A 238 11.29 10.98 21.59
CA SER A 238 11.14 10.91 20.13
C SER A 238 12.50 10.79 19.43
N VAL A 239 13.47 10.06 20.02
CA VAL A 239 14.83 9.89 19.45
C VAL A 239 14.76 9.37 18.02
N GLY A 240 13.96 8.32 17.75
CA GLY A 240 13.82 7.72 16.41
C GLY A 240 13.16 8.61 15.35
N PHE A 241 12.72 9.82 15.70
CA PHE A 241 12.03 10.72 14.79
C PHE A 241 12.95 11.19 13.65
N GLU A 242 14.21 11.51 13.96
CA GLU A 242 15.14 11.97 12.93
C GLU A 242 15.51 10.84 11.97
N GLU A 243 15.73 9.64 12.50
CA GLU A 243 15.94 8.43 11.70
C GLU A 243 14.77 8.17 10.76
N PHE A 244 13.53 8.26 11.26
CA PHE A 244 12.34 8.13 10.43
C PHE A 244 12.28 9.18 9.30
N LEU A 245 12.54 10.45 9.60
CA LEU A 245 12.57 11.50 8.57
C LEU A 245 13.67 11.26 7.52
N ARG A 246 14.85 10.78 7.94
CA ARG A 246 15.94 10.40 7.03
C ARG A 246 15.54 9.24 6.13
N TYR A 247 14.89 8.21 6.70
CA TYR A 247 14.35 7.08 5.94
C TYR A 247 13.35 7.56 4.87
N CYS A 248 12.36 8.38 5.26
CA CYS A 248 11.38 8.94 4.33
C CYS A 248 12.04 9.74 3.22
N LYS A 249 13.00 10.62 3.54
CA LYS A 249 13.73 11.41 2.52
C LYS A 249 14.54 10.54 1.56
N GLN A 250 15.12 9.45 2.05
CA GLN A 250 15.93 8.54 1.22
C GLN A 250 15.06 7.65 0.32
N LYS A 251 13.97 7.09 0.85
CA LYS A 251 13.15 6.08 0.18
C LYS A 251 11.95 6.67 -0.56
N TYR A 252 11.41 7.77 -0.06
CA TYR A 252 10.23 8.45 -0.60
C TYR A 252 10.49 9.95 -0.74
N PRO A 253 11.35 10.38 -1.69
CA PRO A 253 11.77 11.78 -1.82
C PRO A 253 10.62 12.76 -2.06
N THR A 254 9.47 12.26 -2.52
CA THR A 254 8.24 13.05 -2.71
C THR A 254 7.61 13.51 -1.39
N LEU A 255 7.95 12.88 -0.26
CA LEU A 255 7.53 13.31 1.09
C LEU A 255 8.46 14.36 1.71
N ALA A 256 9.48 14.82 0.96
CA ALA A 256 10.43 15.83 1.43
C ALA A 256 9.81 17.24 1.32
N SER A 257 8.82 17.52 2.17
CA SER A 257 8.24 18.86 2.29
C SER A 257 9.20 19.83 2.97
N ASP A 258 9.01 21.13 2.76
CA ASP A 258 9.74 22.19 3.48
C ASP A 258 9.59 22.05 5.01
N GLU A 259 8.52 21.40 5.50
CA GLU A 259 8.32 21.13 6.92
C GLU A 259 9.24 20.01 7.41
N VAL A 260 9.44 18.94 6.64
CA VAL A 260 10.39 17.86 6.96
C VAL A 260 11.82 18.41 7.04
N ASP A 261 12.23 19.25 6.10
CA ASP A 261 13.56 19.87 6.12
C ASP A 261 13.73 20.85 7.29
N ARG A 262 12.67 21.58 7.66
CA ARG A 262 12.67 22.44 8.85
C ARG A 262 12.73 21.64 10.15
N ALA A 263 12.00 20.52 10.23
CA ALA A 263 12.03 19.62 11.40
C ALA A 263 13.43 19.02 11.61
N LEU A 264 14.06 18.53 10.54
CA LEU A 264 15.44 18.04 10.57
C LEU A 264 16.42 19.13 11.03
N SER A 265 16.34 20.32 10.43
CA SER A 265 17.24 21.45 10.75
C SER A 265 17.10 21.93 12.19
N ARG A 266 15.88 21.92 12.75
CA ARG A 266 15.64 22.30 14.16
C ARG A 266 16.32 21.35 15.13
N ARG A 267 16.41 20.05 14.82
CA ARG A 267 17.09 19.07 15.67
C ARG A 267 18.60 19.11 15.56
N THR A 268 19.16 19.30 14.36
CA THR A 268 20.61 19.44 14.20
C THR A 268 21.17 20.68 14.92
N ALA A 269 20.33 21.69 15.16
CA ALA A 269 20.70 22.89 15.92
C ALA A 269 20.54 22.74 17.45
N ALA A 270 19.92 21.66 17.94
CA ALA A 270 19.66 21.40 19.35
C ALA A 270 20.65 20.42 20.01
N GLU A 271 21.47 19.73 19.22
CA GLU A 271 22.61 18.88 19.65
C GLU A 271 23.91 19.68 19.79
#